data_AF-A0A6M0BJ83-F1
#
_entry.id   AF-A0A6M0BJ83-F1
#
_cell.length_a   1.000
_cell.length_b   1.000
_cell.length_c   1.000
_cell.angle_alpha   90.00
_cell.angle_beta   90.00
_cell.angle_gamma   90.00
#
_symmetry.space_group_name_H-M   'P 1'
#
loop_
_entity.id
_entity.type
_entity.pdbx_description
1 polymer ?
#
loop_
_entity_poly.entity_id
_entity_poly.type
_entity_poly.pdbx_seq_one_letter_code
_entity_poly.pdbx_strand_id
1 'polypeptide(L)' 'MPTLDITVEQVIMLVKQLPLEGKKAVFNVLQNELEVQENPWLKLAGKYQDDSQFEEMLAYIEAECLHNAK' A
#
# COMPACT_ATOMS: atom_id res chain seq x y z
N MET A 1 -8.15 0.49 -23.59
CA MET A 1 -8.76 1.62 -22.85
C MET A 1 -7.84 2.82 -23.04
N PRO A 2 -8.34 4.03 -23.34
CA PRO A 2 -7.47 5.20 -23.41
C PRO A 2 -6.88 5.45 -22.01
N THR A 3 -5.56 5.47 -21.91
CA THR A 3 -4.86 5.90 -20.70
C THR A 3 -4.96 7.42 -20.64
N LEU A 4 -5.65 7.95 -19.63
CA LEU A 4 -5.55 9.36 -19.31
C LEU A 4 -4.14 9.63 -18.76
N ASP A 5 -3.32 10.35 -19.53
CA ASP A 5 -2.08 10.96 -19.01
C ASP A 5 -2.47 12.10 -18.06
N ILE A 6 -2.77 11.73 -16.82
CA ILE A 6 -3.07 12.67 -15.74
C ILE A 6 -1.92 12.65 -14.74
N THR A 7 -1.43 13.83 -14.36
CA THR A 7 -0.35 13.95 -13.38
C THR A 7 -0.89 13.88 -11.95
N VAL A 8 -0.04 13.52 -10.99
CA VAL A 8 -0.40 13.51 -9.56
C VAL A 8 -0.93 14.87 -9.11
N GLU A 9 -0.33 15.96 -9.59
CA GLU A 9 -0.76 17.33 -9.29
C GLU A 9 -2.19 17.60 -9.78
N GLN A 10 -2.55 17.12 -10.97
CA GLN A 10 -3.89 17.23 -11.52
C GLN A 10 -4.90 16.41 -10.70
N VAL A 11 -4.52 15.20 -10.25
CA VAL A 11 -5.35 14.39 -9.35
C VAL A 11 -5.59 15.13 -8.03
N ILE A 12 -4.55 15.72 -7.43
CA ILE A 12 -4.67 16.50 -6.19
C ILE A 12 -5.62 17.69 -6.39
N MET A 13 -5.55 18.39 -7.53
CA MET A 13 -6.46 19.50 -7.83
C MET A 13 -7.92 19.03 -7.91
N LEU A 14 -8.19 17.89 -8.55
CA LEU A 14 -9.53 17.31 -8.63
C LEU A 14 -10.06 16.92 -7.23
N VAL A 15 -9.23 16.28 -6.40
CA VAL A 15 -9.60 15.91 -5.03
C VAL A 15 -9.90 17.14 -4.18
N LYS A 16 -9.16 18.24 -4.36
CA LYS A 16 -9.42 19.51 -3.64
C LYS A 16 -10.81 20.08 -3.93
N GLN A 17 -11.33 19.87 -5.14
CA GLN A 17 -12.66 20.36 -5.55
C GLN A 17 -13.82 19.53 -5.00
N LEU A 18 -13.56 18.33 -4.48
CA LEU A 18 -14.59 17.47 -3.92
C LEU A 18 -15.14 18.02 -2.58
N PRO A 19 -16.42 17.73 -2.25
CA PRO A 19 -16.95 17.91 -0.90
C PRO A 19 -16.22 17.01 0.10
N LEU A 20 -16.39 17.29 1.40
CA LEU A 20 -15.66 16.61 2.47
C LEU A 20 -15.86 15.08 2.43
N GLU A 21 -17.07 14.63 2.16
CA GLU A 21 -17.44 13.21 2.04
C GLU A 21 -16.68 12.54 0.88
N GLY A 22 -16.57 13.24 -0.26
CA GLY A 22 -15.81 12.75 -1.42
C GLY A 22 -14.31 12.66 -1.13
N LYS A 23 -13.74 13.64 -0.42
CA LYS A 23 -12.33 13.61 0.01
C LYS A 23 -12.05 12.42 0.93
N LYS A 24 -12.94 12.18 1.91
CA LYS A 24 -12.83 11.02 2.81
C LYS A 24 -12.91 9.69 2.07
N ALA A 25 -13.80 9.59 1.08
CA ALA A 25 -13.92 8.38 0.27
C ALA A 25 -12.63 8.09 -0.52
N VAL A 26 -12.06 9.11 -1.17
CA VAL A 26 -10.77 8.97 -1.89
C VAL A 26 -9.65 8.58 -0.93
N PHE A 27 -9.57 9.22 0.25
CA PHE A 27 -8.56 8.88 1.24
C PHE A 27 -8.69 7.44 1.74
N ASN A 28 -9.91 6.97 2.03
CA ASN A 28 -10.14 5.59 2.45
C ASN A 28 -9.72 4.57 1.37
N VAL A 29 -9.99 4.86 0.09
CA VAL A 29 -9.57 3.96 -1.00
C VAL A 29 -8.04 3.90 -1.10
N LEU A 30 -7.37 5.06 -1.08
CA LEU A 30 -5.91 5.12 -1.11
C LEU A 30 -5.28 4.46 0.12
N GLN A 31 -5.88 4.66 1.30
CA GLN A 31 -5.43 4.03 2.53
C GLN A 31 -5.61 2.52 2.49
N ASN A 32 -6.74 2.02 1.97
CA ASN A 32 -6.94 0.59 1.77
C ASN A 32 -5.94 0.00 0.77
N GLU A 33 -5.62 0.70 -0.33
CA GLU A 33 -4.58 0.24 -1.25
C GLU A 33 -3.19 0.21 -0.59
N LEU A 34 -2.88 1.21 0.24
CA LEU A 34 -1.66 1.24 1.06
C LEU A 34 -1.63 0.12 2.10
N GLU A 35 -2.75 -0.19 2.76
CA GLU A 35 -2.85 -1.26 3.75
C GLU A 35 -2.81 -2.66 3.10
N VAL A 36 -3.34 -2.79 1.87
CA VAL A 36 -3.15 -3.99 1.05
C VAL A 36 -1.68 -4.14 0.64
N GLN A 37 -0.93 -3.04 0.49
CA GLN A 37 0.52 -3.08 0.25
C GLN A 37 1.36 -3.24 1.53
N GLU A 38 0.93 -2.71 2.67
CA GLU A 38 1.60 -2.89 3.96
C GLU A 38 1.26 -4.28 4.54
N ASN A 39 2.03 -5.29 4.17
CA ASN A 39 1.95 -6.59 4.80
C ASN A 39 2.21 -6.47 6.32
N PRO A 40 1.24 -6.82 7.20
CA PRO A 40 1.40 -6.73 8.65
C PRO A 40 2.61 -7.50 9.19
N TRP A 41 3.01 -8.57 8.50
CA TRP A 41 4.18 -9.36 8.84
C TRP A 41 5.49 -8.63 8.53
N LEU A 42 5.57 -7.89 7.42
CA LEU A 42 6.73 -7.03 7.11
C LEU A 42 6.89 -5.93 8.17
N LYS A 43 5.78 -5.36 8.65
CA LYS A 43 5.78 -4.36 9.72
C LYS A 43 6.25 -4.93 11.07
N LEU A 44 5.88 -6.18 11.37
CA LEU A 44 6.36 -6.88 12.56
C LEU A 44 7.85 -7.23 12.43
N ALA A 45 8.25 -7.73 11.25
CA ALA A 45 9.62 -8.12 10.94
C ALA A 45 10.61 -6.98 11.16
N GLY A 46 10.25 -5.74 10.78
CA GLY A 46 11.12 -4.57 10.96
C GLY A 46 11.56 -4.30 12.41
N LYS A 47 10.89 -4.86 13.43
CA LYS A 47 11.34 -4.78 14.83
C LYS A 47 12.52 -5.68 15.15
N TYR A 48 12.84 -6.63 14.28
CA TYR A 48 13.86 -7.66 14.44
C TYR A 48 14.96 -7.54 13.38
N GLN A 49 15.16 -6.35 12.81
CA GLN A 49 16.18 -6.10 11.77
C GLN A 49 17.61 -6.48 12.20
N ASP A 50 17.89 -6.45 13.51
CA ASP A 50 19.20 -6.79 14.08
C ASP A 50 19.34 -8.29 14.41
N ASP A 51 18.29 -9.09 14.16
CA ASP A 51 18.31 -10.54 14.37
C ASP A 51 19.06 -11.25 13.23
N SER A 52 19.88 -12.24 13.58
CA SER A 52 20.63 -13.05 12.61
C SER A 52 19.75 -13.78 11.59
N GLN A 53 18.48 -14.01 11.90
CA GLN A 53 17.52 -14.69 11.03
C GLN A 53 16.56 -13.74 10.31
N PHE A 54 16.79 -12.43 10.38
CA PHE A 54 15.93 -11.42 9.77
C PHE A 54 15.68 -11.68 8.27
N GLU A 55 16.73 -11.97 7.52
CA GLU A 55 16.66 -12.28 6.08
C GLU A 55 15.85 -13.56 5.79
N GLU A 56 15.97 -14.59 6.63
CA GLU A 56 15.23 -15.86 6.50
C GLU A 56 13.73 -15.63 6.74
N MET A 57 13.39 -14.81 7.73
CA MET A 57 12.02 -14.40 8.02
C MET A 57 11.42 -13.59 6.86
N LEU A 58 12.16 -12.64 6.25
CA LEU A 58 11.68 -11.89 5.09
C LEU A 58 11.38 -12.81 3.90
N ALA A 59 12.28 -13.74 3.59
CA ALA A 59 12.10 -14.71 2.52
C ALA A 59 10.84 -15.58 2.72
N TYR A 60 10.56 -15.98 3.96
CA TYR A 60 9.34 -16.71 4.30
C TYR A 60 8.07 -15.87 4.09
N ILE A 61 8.09 -14.61 4.54
CA ILE A 61 6.96 -13.69 4.40
C ILE A 61 6.64 -13.43 2.92
N GLU A 62 7.65 -13.24 2.08
CA GLU A 62 7.47 -13.05 0.64
C GLU A 62 6.90 -14.29 -0.05
N ALA A 63 7.41 -15.48 0.29
CA ALA A 63 6.93 -16.75 -0.28
C ALA A 63 5.44 -17.00 0.04
N GLU A 64 5.01 -16.73 1.27
CA GLU A 64 3.60 -16.83 1.69
C GLU A 64 2.71 -15.81 0.97
N CYS A 65 3.18 -14.57 0.77
CA CYS A 65 2.44 -13.57 -0.01
C CYS A 65 2.26 -13.98 -1.48
N LEU A 66 3.30 -14.54 -2.10
CA LEU A 66 3.25 -15.06 -3.47
C LEU A 66 2.33 -16.28 -3.60
N HIS A 67 2.25 -17.11 -2.56
CA HIS A 67 1.37 -18.29 -2.55
C HIS A 67 -0.12 -17.91 -2.46
N ASN A 68 -0.46 -16.92 -1.63
CA ASN A 68 -1.85 -16.49 -1.39
C ASN A 68 -2.41 -15.52 -2.44
N ALA A 69 -1.60 -15.09 -3.42
CA ALA A 69 -2.01 -14.20 -4.50
C ALA A 69 -2.59 -14.93 -5.74
N LYS A 70 -2.84 -16.24 -5.65
CA LYS A 70 -3.45 -17.10 -6.68
C LYS A 70 -4.90 -17.45 -6.34
#